data_AF-A0A6C0CPV5-F1
#
_entry.id   AF-A0A6C0CPV5-F1
#
_cell.length_a   1.000
_cell.length_b   1.000
_cell.length_c   1.000
_cell.angle_alpha   90.00
_cell.angle_beta   90.00
_cell.angle_gamma   90.00
#
_symmetry.space_group_name_H-M   'P 1'
#
loop_
_entity.id
_entity.type
_entity.pdbx_description
1 polymer ?
#
loop_
_entity_poly.entity_id
_entity_poly.type
_entity_poly.pdbx_seq_one_letter_code
_entity_poly.pdbx_strand_id
1 'polypeptide(L)'
;MSKEWATPTWYLFHTIGERINSNYFNSHLTECKYLIQIICNNLPCPICQNHATIYLRKTNFNNIKTLAQFKEYLYIFHNFVNSQLGKKKFTKEEMEKYKRANIDKIMILFYHKFRARYRTGTSFGGWRRRKAMSTIRSTLLKMRPHMV
;
A
#
# COMPACT_ATOMS: atom_id res chain seq x y z
N MET A 1 -17.16 -3.73 -8.12
CA MET A 1 -16.68 -4.47 -6.94
C MET A 1 -15.48 -3.77 -6.31
N SER A 2 -15.62 -3.23 -5.08
CA SER A 2 -14.43 -3.00 -4.26
C SER A 2 -14.00 -4.38 -3.74
N LYS A 3 -12.77 -4.80 -4.04
CA LYS A 3 -12.24 -6.05 -3.46
C LYS A 3 -11.98 -5.75 -1.99
N GLU A 4 -12.47 -6.57 -1.07
CA GLU A 4 -12.41 -6.29 0.37
C GLU A 4 -10.99 -6.02 0.91
N TRP A 5 -9.95 -6.50 0.23
CA TRP A 5 -8.55 -6.20 0.54
C TRP A 5 -8.08 -4.83 0.04
N ALA A 6 -8.69 -4.29 -1.02
CA ALA A 6 -8.21 -3.09 -1.70
C ALA A 6 -8.39 -1.83 -0.84
N THR A 7 -9.55 -1.68 -0.20
CA THR A 7 -9.81 -0.53 0.67
C THR A 7 -8.80 -0.50 1.84
N PRO A 8 -8.62 -1.57 2.63
CA PRO A 8 -7.59 -1.62 3.66
C PRO A 8 -6.17 -1.37 3.14
N THR A 9 -5.81 -1.88 1.95
CA THR A 9 -4.49 -1.61 1.35
C THR A 9 -4.28 -0.13 1.05
N TRP A 10 -5.27 0.56 0.47
CA TRP A 10 -5.17 1.99 0.20
C TRP A 10 -5.13 2.81 1.49
N TYR A 11 -5.93 2.45 2.49
CA TYR A 11 -5.86 3.08 3.81
C TYR A 11 -4.47 2.92 4.42
N LEU A 12 -3.87 1.73 4.33
CA LEU A 12 -2.52 1.49 4.81
C LEU A 12 -1.50 2.37 4.09
N PHE A 13 -1.51 2.38 2.75
CA PHE A 13 -0.57 3.17 1.95
C PHE A 13 -0.63 4.66 2.30
N HIS A 14 -1.82 5.25 2.27
CA HIS A 14 -1.97 6.68 2.53
C HIS A 14 -1.73 7.04 4.01
N THR A 15 -2.07 6.16 4.95
CA THR A 15 -1.76 6.40 6.37
C THR A 15 -0.26 6.34 6.64
N ILE A 16 0.47 5.41 6.02
CA ILE A 16 1.94 5.40 6.09
C ILE A 16 2.48 6.71 5.53
N GLY A 17 2.02 7.11 4.34
CA GLY A 17 2.44 8.36 3.72
C GLY A 17 2.22 9.54 4.66
N GLU A 18 1.01 9.70 5.22
CA GLU A 18 0.66 10.85 6.06
C GLU A 18 1.30 10.86 7.45
N ARG A 19 1.44 9.70 8.10
CA ARG A 19 1.76 9.62 9.53
C ARG A 19 3.22 9.24 9.83
N ILE A 20 3.96 8.70 8.86
CA ILE A 20 5.36 8.32 9.11
C ILE A 20 6.20 9.56 9.42
N ASN A 21 7.02 9.46 10.47
CA ASN A 21 8.00 10.48 10.82
C ASN A 21 8.99 10.67 9.67
N SER A 22 9.27 11.94 9.32
CA SER A 22 10.14 12.30 8.20
C SER A 22 11.58 11.82 8.39
N ASN A 23 12.13 11.86 9.60
CA ASN A 23 13.48 11.38 9.88
C ASN A 23 13.57 9.88 9.70
N TYR A 24 12.60 9.13 10.23
CA TYR A 24 12.53 7.68 10.00
C TYR A 24 12.44 7.37 8.50
N PHE A 25 11.53 8.05 7.78
CA PHE A 25 11.35 7.84 6.35
C PHE A 25 12.64 8.10 5.56
N ASN A 26 13.36 9.18 5.84
CA ASN A 26 14.59 9.51 5.15
C ASN A 26 15.68 8.46 5.39
N SER A 27 15.83 7.98 6.64
CA SER A 27 16.79 6.92 6.98
C SER A 27 16.37 5.53 6.48
N HIS A 28 15.07 5.30 6.23
CA HIS A 28 14.52 3.99 5.86
C HIS A 28 13.75 4.03 4.54
N LEU A 29 14.13 4.93 3.62
CA LEU A 29 13.44 5.16 2.34
C LEU A 29 13.30 3.86 1.54
N THR A 30 14.36 3.06 1.48
CA THR A 30 14.38 1.77 0.78
C THR A 30 13.40 0.77 1.39
N GLU A 31 13.32 0.71 2.72
CA GLU A 31 12.36 -0.18 3.41
C GLU A 31 10.91 0.27 3.16
N CYS A 32 10.65 1.59 3.22
CA CYS A 32 9.33 2.16 2.93
C CYS A 32 8.88 1.85 1.50
N LYS A 33 9.77 2.00 0.51
CA LYS A 33 9.51 1.64 -0.89
C LYS A 33 9.29 0.15 -1.06
N TYR A 34 10.13 -0.67 -0.43
CA TYR A 34 10.06 -2.12 -0.50
C TYR A 34 8.71 -2.62 0.04
N LEU A 35 8.18 -2.02 1.11
CA LEU A 35 6.86 -2.36 1.64
C LEU A 35 5.74 -2.18 0.60
N ILE A 36 5.74 -1.06 -0.15
CA ILE A 36 4.75 -0.85 -1.22
C ILE A 36 4.93 -1.88 -2.34
N GLN A 37 6.17 -2.16 -2.74
CA GLN A 37 6.49 -3.14 -3.79
C GLN A 37 6.05 -4.55 -3.41
N ILE A 38 6.41 -5.03 -2.22
CA ILE A 38 6.07 -6.40 -1.79
C ILE A 38 4.55 -6.56 -1.67
N ILE A 39 3.81 -5.53 -1.23
CA ILE A 39 2.34 -5.56 -1.19
C ILE A 39 1.79 -5.62 -2.63
N CYS A 40 2.24 -4.75 -3.54
CA CYS A 40 1.80 -4.76 -4.94
C CYS A 40 2.11 -6.09 -5.64
N ASN A 41 3.27 -6.67 -5.38
CA ASN A 41 3.71 -7.97 -5.92
C ASN A 41 2.97 -9.17 -5.32
N ASN A 42 2.09 -8.98 -4.34
CA ASN A 42 1.35 -10.05 -3.69
C ASN A 42 -0.15 -9.73 -3.52
N LEU A 43 -0.69 -8.79 -4.30
CA LEU A 43 -2.12 -8.47 -4.26
C LEU A 43 -2.98 -9.73 -4.49
N PRO A 44 -4.09 -9.92 -3.76
CA PRO A 44 -4.93 -11.12 -3.91
C PRO A 44 -5.63 -11.29 -5.26
N CYS A 45 -5.52 -10.32 -6.17
CA CYS A 45 -5.99 -10.44 -7.54
C CYS A 45 -4.81 -10.39 -8.54
N PRO A 46 -4.64 -11.43 -9.38
CA PRO A 46 -3.57 -11.48 -10.37
C PRO A 46 -3.55 -10.30 -11.36
N ILE A 47 -4.71 -9.86 -11.83
CA ILE A 47 -4.82 -8.72 -12.75
C ILE A 47 -4.37 -7.43 -12.06
N CYS A 48 -4.84 -7.19 -10.83
CA CYS A 48 -4.44 -6.03 -10.05
C CYS A 48 -2.94 -6.06 -9.72
N GLN A 49 -2.41 -7.23 -9.36
CA GLN A 49 -0.99 -7.46 -9.11
C GLN A 49 -0.17 -7.09 -10.34
N ASN A 50 -0.52 -7.64 -11.51
CA ASN A 50 0.17 -7.35 -12.77
C ASN A 50 0.15 -5.85 -13.11
N HIS A 51 -1.02 -5.21 -13.04
CA HIS A 51 -1.15 -3.77 -13.31
C HIS A 51 -0.34 -2.93 -12.32
N ALA A 52 -0.37 -3.26 -11.02
CA ALA A 52 0.40 -2.54 -10.00
C ALA A 52 1.91 -2.71 -10.22
N THR A 53 2.40 -3.93 -10.44
CA THR A 53 3.83 -4.21 -10.68
C THR A 53 4.31 -3.51 -11.96
N ILE A 54 3.52 -3.52 -13.03
CA ILE A 54 3.85 -2.78 -14.27
C ILE A 54 3.90 -1.28 -14.01
N TYR A 55 2.92 -0.72 -13.27
CA TYR A 55 2.90 0.69 -12.93
C TYR A 55 4.13 1.10 -12.13
N LEU A 56 4.50 0.35 -11.08
CA LEU A 56 5.69 0.61 -10.27
C LEU A 56 6.97 0.58 -11.12
N ARG A 57 7.07 -0.35 -12.08
CA ARG A 57 8.23 -0.48 -12.97
C ARG A 57 8.34 0.64 -14.00
N LYS A 58 7.21 1.10 -14.55
CA LYS A 58 7.17 2.11 -15.61
C LYS A 58 7.25 3.55 -15.11
N THR A 59 7.04 3.77 -13.82
CA THR A 59 7.01 5.11 -13.23
C THR A 59 8.25 5.39 -12.40
N ASN A 60 8.41 6.63 -11.97
CA ASN A 60 9.55 7.13 -11.20
C ASN A 60 9.60 6.62 -9.74
N PHE A 61 9.07 5.43 -9.44
CA PHE A 61 9.01 4.90 -8.08
C PHE A 61 10.40 4.80 -7.42
N ASN A 62 11.41 4.38 -8.18
CA ASN A 62 12.79 4.30 -7.71
C ASN A 62 13.40 5.69 -7.46
N ASN A 63 12.91 6.73 -8.11
CA ASN A 63 13.43 8.10 -8.03
C ASN A 63 12.85 8.92 -6.86
N ILE A 64 11.89 8.38 -6.09
CA ILE A 64 11.37 9.06 -4.89
C ILE A 64 12.51 9.23 -3.89
N LYS A 65 12.78 10.46 -3.45
CA LYS A 65 13.83 10.80 -2.47
C LYS A 65 13.27 11.39 -1.18
N THR A 66 12.06 11.94 -1.22
CA THR A 66 11.46 12.65 -0.08
C THR A 66 10.09 12.09 0.28
N LEU A 67 9.67 12.32 1.53
CA LEU A 67 8.34 11.94 1.99
C LEU A 67 7.22 12.61 1.18
N ALA A 68 7.42 13.87 0.77
CA ALA A 68 6.48 14.59 -0.09
C ALA A 68 6.30 13.89 -1.45
N GLN A 69 7.40 13.48 -2.09
CA GLN A 69 7.35 12.71 -3.34
C GLN A 69 6.68 11.35 -3.14
N PHE A 70 6.88 10.70 -1.99
CA PHE A 70 6.23 9.44 -1.67
C PHE A 70 4.72 9.58 -1.52
N LYS A 71 4.25 10.59 -0.77
CA LYS A 71 2.82 10.93 -0.65
C LYS A 71 2.20 11.22 -2.01
N GLU A 72 2.85 12.07 -2.79
CA GLU A 72 2.37 12.45 -4.12
C GLU A 72 2.30 11.25 -5.06
N TYR A 73 3.32 10.40 -5.04
CA TYR A 73 3.32 9.17 -5.83
C TYR A 73 2.14 8.26 -5.49
N LEU A 74 1.86 8.02 -4.20
CA LEU A 74 0.73 7.19 -3.78
C LEU A 74 -0.62 7.79 -4.18
N TYR A 75 -0.75 9.12 -4.11
CA TYR A 75 -1.94 9.84 -4.56
C TYR A 75 -2.16 9.69 -6.07
N ILE A 76 -1.13 9.95 -6.88
CA ILE A 76 -1.18 9.79 -8.34
C ILE A 76 -1.47 8.34 -8.70
N PHE A 77 -0.83 7.38 -8.02
CA PHE A 77 -1.06 5.96 -8.26
C PHE A 77 -2.51 5.55 -7.99
N HIS A 78 -3.08 5.99 -6.86
CA HIS A 78 -4.49 5.71 -6.54
C HIS A 78 -5.43 6.30 -7.60
N ASN A 79 -5.17 7.54 -8.03
CA ASN A 79 -5.98 8.19 -9.06
C ASN A 79 -5.82 7.59 -10.46
N PHE A 80 -4.64 7.08 -10.79
CA PHE A 80 -4.44 6.27 -11.99
C PHE A 80 -5.29 5.00 -11.92
N VAL A 81 -5.28 4.27 -10.80
CA VAL A 81 -6.12 3.08 -10.65
C VAL A 81 -7.62 3.44 -10.71
N ASN A 82 -8.03 4.56 -10.13
CA ASN A 82 -9.42 5.02 -10.21
C ASN A 82 -9.84 5.35 -11.65
N SER A 83 -9.00 6.02 -12.43
CA SER A 83 -9.31 6.32 -13.84
C SER A 83 -9.43 5.05 -14.69
N GLN A 84 -8.54 4.07 -14.48
CA GLN A 84 -8.62 2.76 -15.15
C GLN A 84 -9.90 1.98 -14.80
N LEU A 85 -10.52 2.27 -13.66
CA LEU A 85 -11.73 1.62 -13.19
C LEU A 85 -12.99 2.47 -13.39
N GLY A 86 -12.90 3.63 -14.06
CA GLY A 86 -14.02 4.56 -14.22
C GLY A 86 -14.55 5.14 -12.91
N LYS A 87 -13.73 5.17 -11.86
CA LYS A 87 -14.09 5.71 -10.54
C LYS A 87 -13.78 7.21 -10.47
N LYS A 88 -14.50 7.91 -9.59
CA LYS A 88 -14.20 9.31 -9.24
C LYS A 88 -12.74 9.42 -8.77
N LYS A 89 -12.07 10.49 -9.21
CA LYS A 89 -10.74 10.84 -8.70
C LYS A 89 -10.85 11.23 -7.22
N PHE A 90 -9.93 10.68 -6.45
CA PHE A 90 -9.67 11.05 -5.08
C PHE A 90 -9.13 12.48 -5.02
N THR A 91 -9.69 13.33 -4.17
CA THR A 91 -9.25 14.73 -4.03
C THR A 91 -8.22 14.89 -2.91
N LYS A 92 -7.61 16.09 -2.81
CA LYS A 92 -6.67 16.39 -1.74
C LYS A 92 -7.39 16.56 -0.39
N GLU A 93 -8.61 17.07 -0.38
CA GLU A 93 -9.43 17.20 0.82
C GLU A 93 -9.75 15.82 1.40
N GLU A 94 -10.00 14.83 0.54
CA GLU A 94 -10.23 13.45 0.98
C GLU A 94 -8.97 12.81 1.60
N MET A 95 -7.76 13.32 1.33
CA MET A 95 -6.51 12.85 1.95
C MET A 95 -6.42 13.22 3.44
N GLU A 96 -7.09 14.28 3.89
CA GLU A 96 -7.02 14.76 5.28
C GLU A 96 -7.42 13.69 6.29
N LYS A 97 -8.32 12.76 5.91
CA LYS A 97 -8.73 11.66 6.77
C LYS A 97 -7.58 10.74 7.19
N TYR A 98 -6.52 10.63 6.38
CA TYR A 98 -5.39 9.76 6.67
C TYR A 98 -4.44 10.35 7.72
N LYS A 99 -4.41 11.67 7.90
CA LYS A 99 -3.61 12.33 8.95
C LYS A 99 -4.05 11.93 10.36
N ARG A 100 -5.33 11.60 10.54
CA ARG A 100 -5.92 11.21 11.84
C ARG A 100 -6.25 9.73 11.92
N ALA A 101 -5.86 8.94 10.92
CA ALA A 101 -6.28 7.55 10.79
C ALA A 101 -5.60 6.65 11.82
N ASN A 102 -6.36 5.83 12.56
CA ASN A 102 -5.81 4.90 13.53
C ASN A 102 -5.07 3.75 12.84
N ILE A 103 -3.73 3.81 12.87
CA ILE A 103 -2.86 2.86 12.18
C ILE A 103 -2.97 1.43 12.72
N ASP A 104 -3.20 1.23 14.02
CA ASP A 104 -3.35 -0.12 14.60
C ASP A 104 -4.59 -0.82 14.02
N LYS A 105 -5.72 -0.10 13.99
CA LYS A 105 -6.96 -0.60 13.38
C LYS A 105 -6.76 -0.90 11.90
N ILE A 106 -6.03 -0.05 11.18
CA ILE A 106 -5.74 -0.25 9.76
C ILE A 106 -4.83 -1.46 9.53
N MET A 107 -3.78 -1.64 10.33
CA MET A 107 -2.89 -2.80 10.25
C MET A 107 -3.65 -4.10 10.50
N ILE A 108 -4.47 -4.15 11.55
CA ILE A 108 -5.31 -5.32 11.86
C ILE A 108 -6.25 -5.63 10.69
N LEU A 109 -6.96 -4.62 10.18
CA LEU A 109 -7.90 -4.78 9.08
C LEU A 109 -7.20 -5.22 7.79
N PHE A 110 -6.06 -4.61 7.47
CA PHE A 110 -5.22 -4.99 6.34
C PHE A 110 -4.77 -6.44 6.45
N TYR A 111 -4.23 -6.86 7.60
CA TYR A 111 -3.76 -8.24 7.76
C TYR A 111 -4.89 -9.25 7.60
N HIS A 112 -6.05 -8.99 8.22
CA HIS A 112 -7.20 -9.86 8.14
C HIS A 112 -7.69 -10.01 6.70
N LYS A 113 -7.88 -8.89 5.98
CA LYS A 113 -8.39 -8.93 4.61
C LYS A 113 -7.34 -9.41 3.61
N PHE A 114 -6.09 -8.95 3.68
CA PHE A 114 -5.07 -9.32 2.71
C PHE A 114 -4.71 -10.81 2.74
N ARG A 115 -4.76 -11.45 3.92
CA ARG A 115 -4.51 -12.89 4.07
C ARG A 115 -5.71 -13.77 3.70
N ALA A 116 -6.90 -13.20 3.54
CA ALA A 116 -8.11 -13.96 3.25
C ALA A 116 -8.00 -14.79 1.95
N ARG A 117 -8.84 -15.83 1.86
CA ARG A 117 -8.97 -16.64 0.65
C ARG A 117 -9.89 -15.93 -0.33
N TYR A 118 -9.43 -15.76 -1.56
CA TYR A 118 -10.18 -15.12 -2.64
C TYR A 118 -10.32 -16.09 -3.80
N ARG A 119 -11.52 -16.16 -4.39
CA ARG A 119 -11.82 -17.06 -5.54
C ARG A 119 -10.95 -16.78 -6.76
N THR A 120 -10.43 -15.56 -6.88
CA THR A 120 -9.59 -15.13 -8.00
C THR A 120 -8.13 -15.54 -7.90
N GLY A 121 -7.72 -16.23 -6.83
CA GLY A 121 -6.33 -16.59 -6.57
C GLY A 121 -6.05 -18.07 -6.77
N THR A 122 -4.91 -18.40 -7.38
CA THR A 122 -4.40 -19.78 -7.45
C THR A 122 -3.83 -20.23 -6.10
N SER A 123 -3.75 -21.54 -5.87
CA SER A 123 -3.12 -22.12 -4.66
C SER A 123 -1.69 -21.58 -4.45
N PHE A 124 -0.91 -21.50 -5.54
CA PHE A 124 0.45 -20.95 -5.54
C PHE A 124 0.50 -19.45 -5.19
N GLY A 125 -0.40 -18.63 -5.75
CA GLY A 125 -0.52 -17.22 -5.39
C GLY A 125 -0.91 -17.02 -3.91
N GLY A 126 -1.76 -17.91 -3.38
CA GLY A 126 -2.08 -17.97 -1.96
C GLY A 126 -0.87 -18.27 -1.07
N TRP A 127 -0.03 -19.23 -1.45
CA TRP A 127 1.20 -19.57 -0.72
C TRP A 127 2.22 -18.42 -0.74
N ARG A 128 2.50 -17.84 -1.91
CA ARG A 128 3.41 -16.68 -2.04
C ARG A 128 2.98 -15.52 -1.16
N ARG A 129 1.68 -15.20 -1.17
CA ARG A 129 1.12 -14.16 -0.32
C ARG A 129 1.33 -14.47 1.16
N ARG A 130 1.09 -15.70 1.62
CA ARG A 130 1.34 -16.09 3.03
C ARG A 130 2.81 -15.90 3.43
N LYS A 131 3.76 -16.23 2.55
CA LYS A 131 5.19 -16.00 2.79
C LYS A 131 5.49 -14.50 2.89
N ALA A 132 4.98 -13.70 1.96
CA ALA A 132 5.15 -12.24 1.96
C ALA A 132 4.55 -11.57 3.20
N MET A 133 3.48 -12.12 3.77
CA MET A 133 2.85 -11.57 4.98
C MET A 133 3.77 -11.56 6.20
N SER A 134 4.72 -12.49 6.30
CA SER A 134 5.71 -12.47 7.39
C SER A 134 6.56 -11.20 7.31
N THR A 135 7.14 -10.95 6.13
CA THR A 135 7.96 -9.76 5.86
C THR A 135 7.16 -8.46 6.01
N ILE A 136 5.96 -8.40 5.42
CA ILE A 136 5.07 -7.23 5.54
C ILE A 136 4.75 -6.95 7.02
N ARG A 137 4.47 -8.00 7.80
CA ARG A 137 4.18 -7.86 9.22
C ARG A 137 5.38 -7.33 9.99
N SER A 138 6.57 -7.92 9.81
CA SER A 138 7.77 -7.46 10.50
C SER A 138 8.11 -6.01 10.18
N THR A 139 7.99 -5.60 8.90
CA THR A 139 8.29 -4.22 8.49
C THR A 139 7.30 -3.24 9.10
N LEU A 140 5.99 -3.53 9.04
CA LEU A 140 4.98 -2.64 9.62
C LEU A 140 5.12 -2.49 11.14
N LEU A 141 5.46 -3.57 11.87
CA LEU A 141 5.71 -3.50 13.31
C LEU A 141 6.93 -2.64 13.65
N LYS A 142 7.99 -2.67 12.83
CA LYS A 142 9.15 -1.78 12.99
C LYS A 142 8.81 -0.33 12.70
N MET A 143 8.01 -0.05 11.67
CA MET A 143 7.61 1.31 11.31
C MET A 143 6.61 1.92 12.30
N ARG A 144 5.80 1.08 12.98
CA ARG A 144 4.66 1.52 13.79
C ARG A 144 4.98 2.57 14.87
N PRO A 145 6.07 2.46 15.67
CA PRO A 145 6.43 3.47 16.67
C PRO A 145 6.76 4.84 16.07
N HIS A 146 7.09 4.89 14.78
CA HIS A 146 7.44 6.10 14.06
C HIS A 146 6.26 6.71 13.29
N MET A 147 5.04 6.22 13.51
CA MET A 147 3.83 6.79 12.92
C MET A 147 3.08 7.63 13.95
N VAL A 148 3.09 8.94 13.75
CA VAL A 148 2.57 9.97 14.69
C VAL A 148 1.26 10.55 14.21
#